data_AF-A0A2V6AHV3-F1
#
_entry.id   AF-A0A2V6AHV3-F1
#
_cell.length_a   1.000
_cell.length_b   1.000
_cell.length_c   1.000
_cell.angle_alpha   90.00
_cell.angle_beta   90.00
_cell.angle_gamma   90.00
#
_symmetry.space_group_name_H-M   'P 1'
#
loop_
_entity.id
_entity.type
_entity.pdbx_description
1 polymer ?
#
loop_
_entity_poly.entity_id
_entity_poly.type
_entity_poly.pdbx_seq_one_letter_code
_entity_poly.pdbx_strand_id
1 'polypeptide(L)'
;MKRSIIDDERSSAMRLSAEELQRYSRHLLMPEVTSEGQKRLKAARILCIGAGGLGSPAALYLAAAGVGTIGIVDFDDVDLSNLQRQILHGTKDIGRSKLESARDRLRDTNPEIEIELHKYRFSSENASQLVAQYDVVVDGSDNFPTRYLSNDVCVFARRPNVYGSVFRFEGQTTVFAPHLGGPCYRCLFPEPPPPDSVPNCAQAGVLGVLPGIIGMLQAIETIKLIVGIGETLVGRLLHFNALKVKFRELNLRRDPGCPVCGENPTIFSPIDYEQFCGGRNEEAIPTMSAPELKRKMDACEPFELIDVREPFEYEIARIDGAKLIPLGEIAERVNELQRERPIVVHCHSGQRSAQAVRLLQQRGFANLYNLEGGIDAWSDQIDPSVPKY
;
A
#
# COMPACT_ATOMS: atom_id res chain seq x y z
N MET A 1 16.09 14.14 -15.37
CA MET A 1 16.76 13.19 -16.29
C MET A 1 16.42 13.63 -17.71
N LYS A 2 17.38 13.76 -18.63
CA LYS A 2 17.11 14.31 -19.98
C LYS A 2 16.78 13.26 -21.05
N ARG A 3 16.64 11.98 -20.69
CA ARG A 3 16.40 10.89 -21.64
C ARG A 3 15.24 10.03 -21.17
N SER A 4 14.39 9.64 -22.12
CA SER A 4 13.27 8.71 -21.91
C SER A 4 13.78 7.33 -21.48
N ILE A 5 12.98 6.61 -20.69
CA ILE A 5 13.19 5.19 -20.38
C ILE A 5 12.66 4.26 -21.48
N ILE A 6 11.93 4.80 -22.45
CA ILE A 6 11.37 4.07 -23.58
C ILE A 6 12.39 4.08 -24.72
N ASP A 7 12.60 2.91 -25.30
CA ASP A 7 13.43 2.73 -26.48
C ASP A 7 12.89 3.54 -27.68
N ASP A 8 13.78 4.27 -28.36
CA ASP A 8 13.41 5.17 -29.47
C ASP A 8 12.97 4.39 -30.73
N GLU A 9 13.45 3.15 -30.94
CA GLU A 9 12.96 2.30 -32.04
C GLU A 9 11.51 1.88 -31.77
N ARG A 10 11.21 1.50 -30.52
CA ARG A 10 9.84 1.16 -30.10
C ARG A 10 8.89 2.34 -30.22
N SER A 11 9.28 3.56 -29.82
CA SER A 11 8.41 4.74 -29.95
C SER A 11 8.23 5.19 -31.40
N SER A 12 9.27 5.14 -32.22
CA SER A 12 9.21 5.55 -33.63
C SER A 12 8.31 4.66 -34.48
N ALA A 13 8.17 3.37 -34.11
CA ALA A 13 7.24 2.44 -34.73
C ALA A 13 5.76 2.74 -34.40
N MET A 14 5.47 3.52 -33.34
CA MET A 14 4.10 3.86 -32.97
C MET A 14 3.50 4.88 -33.93
N ARG A 15 2.24 4.63 -34.30
CA ARG A 15 1.38 5.58 -35.02
C ARG A 15 0.18 5.94 -34.17
N LEU A 16 -0.20 7.22 -34.20
CA LEU A 16 -1.41 7.72 -33.55
C LEU A 16 -2.55 7.66 -34.57
N SER A 17 -3.69 7.07 -34.20
CA SER A 17 -4.93 7.10 -34.98
C SER A 17 -5.53 8.51 -34.99
N ALA A 18 -6.57 8.73 -35.80
CA ALA A 18 -7.28 10.01 -35.82
C ALA A 18 -7.93 10.31 -34.46
N GLU A 19 -8.52 9.29 -33.82
CA GLU A 19 -9.13 9.35 -32.50
C GLU A 19 -8.09 9.70 -31.43
N GLU A 20 -6.90 9.08 -31.47
CA GLU A 20 -5.81 9.39 -30.55
C GLU A 20 -5.26 10.82 -30.75
N LEU A 21 -5.12 11.27 -32.00
CA LEU A 21 -4.72 12.65 -32.30
C LEU A 21 -5.73 13.66 -31.74
N GLN A 22 -7.02 13.36 -31.82
CA GLN A 22 -8.07 14.20 -31.23
C GLN A 22 -8.04 14.16 -29.70
N ARG A 23 -8.01 12.95 -29.10
CA ARG A 23 -8.01 12.72 -27.66
C ARG A 23 -6.82 13.41 -26.99
N TYR A 24 -5.62 13.24 -27.53
CA TYR A 24 -4.39 13.79 -26.96
C TYR A 24 -4.00 15.15 -27.53
N SER A 25 -4.89 15.84 -28.26
CA SER A 25 -4.60 17.11 -28.92
C SER A 25 -3.97 18.15 -27.99
N ARG A 26 -4.32 18.16 -26.70
CA ARG A 26 -3.72 19.06 -25.69
C ARG A 26 -2.28 18.71 -25.33
N HIS A 27 -1.92 17.43 -25.30
CA HIS A 27 -0.52 16.99 -25.14
C HIS A 27 0.31 17.33 -26.38
N LEU A 28 -0.24 17.12 -27.58
CA LEU A 28 0.46 17.34 -28.84
C LEU A 28 0.90 18.80 -29.05
N LEU A 29 0.18 19.75 -28.45
CA LEU A 29 0.49 21.18 -28.48
C LEU A 29 1.60 21.60 -27.49
N MET A 30 1.91 20.76 -26.50
CA MET A 30 2.94 21.08 -25.51
C MET A 30 4.34 20.84 -26.10
N PRO A 31 5.23 21.85 -26.12
CA PRO A 31 6.59 21.71 -26.68
C PRO A 31 7.42 20.59 -26.03
N GLU A 32 7.18 20.29 -24.75
CA GLU A 32 7.89 19.24 -24.01
C GLU A 32 7.38 17.84 -24.38
N VAL A 33 6.11 17.70 -24.80
CA VAL A 33 5.50 16.39 -25.10
C VAL A 33 5.49 16.15 -26.60
N THR A 34 4.78 16.98 -27.38
CA THR A 34 4.63 16.85 -28.84
C THR A 34 4.08 15.47 -29.27
N SER A 35 4.11 15.18 -30.58
CA SER A 35 3.78 13.85 -31.09
C SER A 35 4.75 12.77 -30.62
N GLU A 36 6.03 13.10 -30.42
CA GLU A 36 7.03 12.11 -30.03
C GLU A 36 6.82 11.63 -28.59
N GLY A 37 6.56 12.54 -27.65
CA GLY A 37 6.23 12.20 -26.27
C GLY A 37 4.96 11.37 -26.17
N GLN A 38 3.93 11.69 -26.97
CA GLN A 38 2.71 10.89 -26.98
C GLN A 38 2.93 9.49 -27.56
N LYS A 39 3.80 9.33 -28.57
CA LYS A 39 4.20 8.00 -29.06
C LYS A 39 4.98 7.21 -28.02
N ARG A 40 5.83 7.86 -27.21
CA ARG A 40 6.50 7.22 -26.07
C ARG A 40 5.51 6.74 -25.02
N LEU A 41 4.49 7.54 -24.70
CA LEU A 41 3.39 7.11 -23.82
C LEU A 41 2.68 5.87 -24.40
N LYS A 42 2.32 5.92 -25.69
CA LYS A 42 1.70 4.78 -26.38
C LYS A 42 2.59 3.54 -26.44
N ALA A 43 3.91 3.70 -26.55
CA ALA A 43 4.87 2.59 -26.55
C ALA A 43 5.14 2.01 -25.16
N ALA A 44 4.79 2.74 -24.09
CA ALA A 44 5.16 2.39 -22.73
C ALA A 44 4.26 1.29 -22.15
N ARG A 45 4.91 0.41 -21.39
CA ARG A 45 4.26 -0.63 -20.59
C ARG A 45 4.55 -0.36 -19.12
N ILE A 46 3.52 -0.16 -18.31
CA ILE A 46 3.66 0.08 -16.86
C ILE A 46 3.04 -1.06 -16.06
N LEU A 47 3.59 -1.33 -14.88
CA LEU A 47 2.98 -2.21 -13.88
C LEU A 47 2.52 -1.39 -12.68
N CYS A 48 1.22 -1.35 -12.41
CA CYS A 48 0.65 -0.85 -11.17
C CYS A 48 0.54 -1.98 -10.16
N ILE A 49 1.29 -1.89 -9.06
CA ILE A 49 1.16 -2.81 -7.93
C ILE A 49 0.09 -2.27 -6.98
N GLY A 50 -1.07 -2.95 -6.96
CA GLY A 50 -2.24 -2.54 -6.21
C GLY A 50 -3.16 -1.59 -7.00
N ALA A 51 -4.46 -1.87 -6.96
CA ALA A 51 -5.55 -1.03 -7.48
C ALA A 51 -6.23 -0.21 -6.36
N GLY A 52 -5.63 -0.16 -5.17
CA GLY A 52 -6.14 0.54 -4.00
C GLY A 52 -6.01 2.07 -4.06
N GLY A 53 -5.87 2.72 -2.89
CA GLY A 53 -5.99 4.18 -2.78
C GLY A 53 -4.93 4.98 -3.56
N LEU A 54 -3.69 4.48 -3.64
CA LEU A 54 -2.61 5.09 -4.42
C LEU A 54 -2.70 4.70 -5.90
N GLY A 55 -2.92 3.42 -6.18
CA GLY A 55 -3.01 2.89 -7.54
C GLY A 55 -4.20 3.44 -8.32
N SER A 56 -5.33 3.70 -7.66
CA SER A 56 -6.55 4.25 -8.25
C SER A 56 -6.32 5.55 -9.04
N PRO A 57 -5.91 6.67 -8.41
CA PRO A 57 -5.65 7.93 -9.11
C PRO A 57 -4.50 7.81 -10.11
N ALA A 58 -3.45 7.03 -9.79
CA ALA A 58 -2.31 6.85 -10.69
C ALA A 58 -2.74 6.19 -12.00
N ALA A 59 -3.45 5.07 -11.93
CA ALA A 59 -3.94 4.34 -13.10
C ALA A 59 -4.93 5.18 -13.93
N LEU A 60 -5.85 5.91 -13.29
CA LEU A 60 -6.80 6.79 -13.99
C LEU A 60 -6.08 7.82 -14.86
N TYR A 61 -5.11 8.54 -14.29
CA TYR A 61 -4.38 9.58 -15.03
C TYR A 61 -3.41 8.99 -16.06
N LEU A 62 -2.80 7.84 -15.80
CA LEU A 62 -1.92 7.17 -16.77
C LEU A 62 -2.71 6.61 -17.96
N ALA A 63 -3.90 6.07 -17.71
CA ALA A 63 -4.83 5.69 -18.77
C ALA A 63 -5.27 6.91 -19.58
N ALA A 64 -5.72 7.99 -18.93
CA ALA A 64 -6.13 9.22 -19.61
C ALA A 64 -4.98 9.84 -20.42
N ALA A 65 -3.74 9.73 -19.95
CA ALA A 65 -2.55 10.21 -20.65
C ALA A 65 -2.17 9.38 -21.88
N GLY A 66 -2.75 8.18 -22.05
CA GLY A 66 -2.49 7.30 -23.18
C GLY A 66 -1.25 6.44 -23.02
N VAL A 67 -0.95 6.00 -21.79
CA VAL A 67 0.02 4.92 -21.58
C VAL A 67 -0.50 3.65 -22.26
N GLY A 68 0.26 3.11 -23.20
CA GLY A 68 -0.25 2.09 -24.13
C GLY A 68 -0.58 0.76 -23.49
N THR A 69 0.17 0.31 -22.48
CA THR A 69 -0.18 -0.89 -21.71
C THR A 69 -0.08 -0.62 -20.22
N ILE A 70 -1.17 -0.91 -19.50
CA ILE A 70 -1.25 -0.84 -18.04
C ILE A 70 -1.50 -2.25 -17.50
N GLY A 71 -0.46 -2.86 -16.94
CA GLY A 71 -0.57 -4.06 -16.12
C GLY A 71 -1.01 -3.69 -14.71
N ILE A 72 -1.96 -4.43 -14.15
CA ILE A 72 -2.44 -4.23 -12.77
C ILE A 72 -2.35 -5.57 -12.04
N VAL A 73 -1.62 -5.60 -10.93
CA VAL A 73 -1.56 -6.75 -10.02
C VAL A 73 -2.27 -6.41 -8.71
N ASP A 74 -3.30 -7.17 -8.41
CA ASP A 74 -4.11 -7.07 -7.19
C ASP A 74 -4.85 -8.40 -7.00
N PHE A 75 -5.11 -8.77 -5.75
CA PHE A 75 -5.79 -10.02 -5.41
C PHE A 75 -7.10 -9.80 -4.67
N ASP A 76 -7.39 -8.57 -4.25
CA ASP A 76 -8.57 -8.22 -3.47
C ASP A 76 -9.81 -7.99 -4.34
N ASP A 77 -10.97 -8.09 -3.69
CA ASP A 77 -12.25 -7.61 -4.20
C ASP A 77 -12.56 -6.21 -3.63
N VAL A 78 -13.49 -5.49 -4.27
CA VAL A 78 -13.91 -4.14 -3.87
C VAL A 78 -14.74 -4.23 -2.59
N ASP A 79 -14.38 -3.43 -1.60
CA ASP A 79 -15.08 -3.34 -0.32
C ASP A 79 -15.62 -1.92 -0.06
N LEU A 80 -16.76 -1.83 0.65
CA LEU A 80 -17.42 -0.56 0.98
C LEU A 80 -16.51 0.38 1.76
N SER A 81 -15.78 -0.11 2.77
CA SER A 81 -14.87 0.68 3.64
C SER A 81 -13.72 1.32 2.87
N ASN A 82 -13.46 0.81 1.66
CA ASN A 82 -12.35 1.20 0.82
C ASN A 82 -12.75 2.30 -0.19
N LEU A 83 -14.05 2.46 -0.49
CA LEU A 83 -14.54 3.42 -1.49
C LEU A 83 -14.28 4.89 -1.14
N GLN A 84 -14.06 5.23 0.13
CA GLN A 84 -13.72 6.60 0.55
C GLN A 84 -12.37 7.10 -0.02
N ARG A 85 -11.51 6.19 -0.49
CA ARG A 85 -10.19 6.51 -1.06
C ARG A 85 -9.86 5.80 -2.38
N GLN A 86 -10.59 4.75 -2.76
CA GLN A 86 -10.34 3.94 -3.96
C GLN A 86 -11.27 4.36 -5.11
N ILE A 87 -11.01 5.56 -5.66
CA ILE A 87 -11.88 6.22 -6.65
C ILE A 87 -11.94 5.54 -8.02
N LEU A 88 -11.15 4.47 -8.23
CA LEU A 88 -11.23 3.63 -9.41
C LEU A 88 -12.46 2.72 -9.39
N HIS A 89 -13.02 2.48 -8.21
CA HIS A 89 -14.16 1.61 -7.96
C HIS A 89 -15.41 2.41 -7.58
N GLY A 90 -16.59 1.79 -7.71
CA GLY A 90 -17.85 2.37 -7.28
C GLY A 90 -18.70 1.41 -6.45
N THR A 91 -19.77 1.93 -5.84
CA THR A 91 -20.71 1.13 -5.02
C THR A 91 -21.29 -0.07 -5.78
N LYS A 92 -21.49 0.05 -7.09
CA LYS A 92 -21.98 -1.05 -7.94
C LYS A 92 -20.99 -2.23 -8.06
N ASP A 93 -19.73 -2.01 -7.73
CA ASP A 93 -18.66 -3.00 -7.88
C ASP A 93 -18.33 -3.71 -6.56
N ILE A 94 -19.01 -3.40 -5.44
CA ILE A 94 -18.76 -4.06 -4.14
C ILE A 94 -18.90 -5.59 -4.29
N GLY A 95 -17.90 -6.33 -3.79
CA GLY A 95 -17.79 -7.79 -3.91
C GLY A 95 -17.26 -8.29 -5.25
N ARG A 96 -17.02 -7.40 -6.21
CA ARG A 96 -16.36 -7.73 -7.49
C ARG A 96 -14.85 -7.58 -7.35
N SER A 97 -14.10 -8.35 -8.14
CA SER A 97 -12.65 -8.19 -8.34
C SER A 97 -12.25 -6.73 -8.59
N LYS A 98 -11.30 -6.19 -7.80
CA LYS A 98 -10.74 -4.86 -8.03
C LYS A 98 -10.17 -4.72 -9.44
N LEU A 99 -9.55 -5.77 -9.96
CA LEU A 99 -8.96 -5.80 -11.29
C LEU A 99 -9.99 -5.60 -12.40
N GLU A 100 -11.16 -6.22 -12.28
CA GLU A 100 -12.19 -6.11 -13.29
C GLU A 100 -12.89 -4.74 -13.24
N SER A 101 -13.19 -4.25 -12.03
CA SER A 101 -13.72 -2.90 -11.82
C SER A 101 -12.74 -1.85 -12.37
N ALA A 102 -11.44 -2.01 -12.09
CA ALA A 102 -10.37 -1.19 -12.63
C ALA A 102 -10.36 -1.18 -14.16
N ARG A 103 -10.31 -2.36 -14.80
CA ARG A 103 -10.29 -2.48 -16.26
C ARG A 103 -11.46 -1.75 -16.90
N ASP A 104 -12.66 -1.98 -16.40
CA ASP A 104 -13.87 -1.40 -16.99
C ASP A 104 -13.85 0.13 -16.87
N ARG A 105 -13.41 0.66 -15.72
CA ARG A 105 -13.29 2.11 -15.50
C ARG A 105 -12.21 2.77 -16.37
N LEU A 106 -11.07 2.10 -16.54
CA LEU A 106 -9.98 2.61 -17.36
C LEU A 106 -10.31 2.56 -18.86
N ARG A 107 -10.99 1.50 -19.34
CA ARG A 107 -11.48 1.42 -20.73
C ARG A 107 -12.58 2.44 -21.03
N ASP A 108 -13.46 2.72 -20.07
CA ASP A 108 -14.43 3.81 -20.16
C ASP A 108 -13.73 5.18 -20.33
N THR A 109 -12.58 5.36 -19.69
CA THR A 109 -11.76 6.57 -19.82
C THR A 109 -11.02 6.62 -21.16
N ASN A 110 -10.42 5.51 -21.57
CA ASN A 110 -9.57 5.40 -22.74
C ASN A 110 -9.64 3.97 -23.33
N PRO A 111 -10.43 3.73 -24.37
CA PRO A 111 -10.58 2.41 -24.97
C PRO A 111 -9.40 2.00 -25.85
N GLU A 112 -8.49 2.92 -26.20
CA GLU A 112 -7.35 2.65 -27.10
C GLU A 112 -6.13 2.04 -26.38
N ILE A 113 -6.16 1.92 -25.04
CA ILE A 113 -5.07 1.32 -24.26
C ILE A 113 -5.30 -0.16 -23.98
N GLU A 114 -4.21 -0.91 -23.82
CA GLU A 114 -4.23 -2.29 -23.37
C GLU A 114 -4.17 -2.38 -21.84
N ILE A 115 -5.00 -3.26 -21.26
CA ILE A 115 -5.05 -3.50 -19.82
C ILE A 115 -4.78 -4.98 -19.57
N GLU A 116 -3.73 -5.28 -18.81
CA GLU A 116 -3.33 -6.64 -18.45
C GLU A 116 -3.63 -6.88 -16.97
N LEU A 117 -4.41 -7.93 -16.66
CA LEU A 117 -4.88 -8.21 -15.30
C LEU A 117 -4.13 -9.39 -14.70
N HIS A 118 -3.55 -9.17 -13.53
CA HIS A 118 -2.76 -10.17 -12.79
C HIS A 118 -3.42 -10.48 -11.45
N LYS A 119 -4.39 -11.41 -11.44
CA LYS A 119 -5.19 -11.77 -10.24
C LYS A 119 -4.44 -12.72 -9.31
N TYR A 120 -3.39 -12.23 -8.68
CA TYR A 120 -2.63 -12.95 -7.66
C TYR A 120 -1.86 -11.96 -6.78
N ARG A 121 -1.44 -12.45 -5.60
CA ARG A 121 -0.60 -11.67 -4.68
C ARG A 121 0.78 -11.47 -5.31
N PHE A 122 1.27 -10.23 -5.32
CA PHE A 122 2.64 -9.92 -5.73
C PHE A 122 3.63 -10.51 -4.71
N SER A 123 4.34 -11.56 -5.08
CA SER A 123 5.17 -12.39 -4.18
C SER A 123 6.53 -12.69 -4.78
N SER A 124 7.44 -13.23 -3.96
CA SER A 124 8.79 -13.64 -4.39
C SER A 124 8.78 -14.66 -5.55
N GLU A 125 7.71 -15.43 -5.68
CA GLU A 125 7.54 -16.46 -6.72
C GLU A 125 7.26 -15.87 -8.11
N ASN A 126 6.53 -14.76 -8.19
CA ASN A 126 6.07 -14.19 -9.46
C ASN A 126 6.70 -12.83 -9.80
N ALA A 127 7.19 -12.09 -8.81
CA ALA A 127 7.56 -10.69 -8.96
C ALA A 127 8.62 -10.45 -10.04
N SER A 128 9.68 -11.26 -10.10
CA SER A 128 10.76 -11.08 -11.09
C SER A 128 10.28 -11.26 -12.52
N GLN A 129 9.48 -12.29 -12.79
CA GLN A 129 8.94 -12.54 -14.13
C GLN A 129 7.93 -11.47 -14.52
N LEU A 130 7.13 -10.99 -13.56
CA LEU A 130 6.14 -9.96 -13.82
C LEU A 130 6.81 -8.62 -14.14
N VAL A 131 7.71 -8.13 -13.28
CA VAL A 131 8.38 -6.82 -13.46
C VAL A 131 9.21 -6.76 -14.75
N ALA A 132 9.80 -7.87 -15.19
CA ALA A 132 10.58 -7.91 -16.43
C ALA A 132 9.80 -7.50 -17.68
N GLN A 133 8.47 -7.67 -17.67
CA GLN A 133 7.56 -7.41 -18.80
C GLN A 133 7.18 -5.93 -18.97
N TYR A 134 7.57 -5.07 -18.02
CA TYR A 134 7.19 -3.66 -17.97
C TYR A 134 8.42 -2.75 -17.93
N ASP A 135 8.24 -1.51 -18.37
CA ASP A 135 9.31 -0.51 -18.44
C ASP A 135 9.51 0.20 -17.10
N VAL A 136 8.43 0.39 -16.34
CA VAL A 136 8.40 1.08 -15.05
C VAL A 136 7.32 0.49 -14.16
N VAL A 137 7.61 0.43 -12.86
CA VAL A 137 6.67 0.00 -11.82
C VAL A 137 6.15 1.22 -11.07
N VAL A 138 4.84 1.25 -10.86
CA VAL A 138 4.16 2.20 -9.98
C VAL A 138 3.73 1.44 -8.74
N ASP A 139 4.41 1.68 -7.63
CA ASP A 139 4.15 0.99 -6.37
C ASP A 139 3.03 1.71 -5.60
N GLY A 140 1.81 1.18 -5.76
CA GLY A 140 0.62 1.62 -5.06
C GLY A 140 0.32 0.81 -3.79
N SER A 141 1.28 0.01 -3.31
CA SER A 141 1.09 -0.88 -2.16
C SER A 141 1.12 -0.15 -0.82
N ASP A 142 0.36 -0.68 0.14
CA ASP A 142 0.16 -0.09 1.46
C ASP A 142 0.87 -0.85 2.60
N ASN A 143 1.67 -1.87 2.26
CA ASN A 143 2.38 -2.71 3.22
C ASN A 143 3.89 -2.77 2.95
N PHE A 144 4.68 -3.00 3.99
CA PHE A 144 6.14 -3.06 3.88
C PHE A 144 6.66 -4.25 3.05
N PRO A 145 6.19 -5.50 3.24
CA PRO A 145 6.65 -6.64 2.46
C PRO A 145 6.63 -6.39 0.94
N THR A 146 5.52 -5.88 0.41
CA THR A 146 5.39 -5.56 -1.02
C THR A 146 6.35 -4.44 -1.44
N ARG A 147 6.57 -3.41 -0.62
CA ARG A 147 7.51 -2.29 -0.93
C ARG A 147 8.97 -2.74 -1.00
N TYR A 148 9.39 -3.63 -0.10
CA TYR A 148 10.75 -4.20 -0.15
C TYR A 148 10.91 -5.11 -1.36
N LEU A 149 9.91 -5.95 -1.64
CA LEU A 149 9.92 -6.83 -2.79
C LEU A 149 9.91 -6.06 -4.12
N SER A 150 9.02 -5.07 -4.25
CA SER A 150 8.91 -4.22 -5.45
C SER A 150 10.23 -3.52 -5.72
N ASN A 151 10.86 -2.96 -4.69
CA ASN A 151 12.16 -2.33 -4.77
C ASN A 151 13.23 -3.30 -5.29
N ASP A 152 13.42 -4.41 -4.59
CA ASP A 152 14.56 -5.30 -4.85
C ASP A 152 14.46 -5.88 -6.26
N VAL A 153 13.26 -6.31 -6.67
CA VAL A 153 13.01 -6.82 -8.02
C VAL A 153 13.21 -5.74 -9.08
N CYS A 154 12.78 -4.49 -8.84
CA CYS A 154 13.05 -3.39 -9.76
C CYS A 154 14.55 -3.09 -9.89
N VAL A 155 15.32 -3.20 -8.81
CA VAL A 155 16.78 -3.08 -8.89
C VAL A 155 17.37 -4.19 -9.75
N PHE A 156 16.99 -5.45 -9.54
CA PHE A 156 17.50 -6.59 -10.31
C PHE A 156 17.16 -6.48 -11.80
N ALA A 157 15.91 -6.09 -12.10
CA ALA A 157 15.43 -5.93 -13.47
C ALA A 157 15.84 -4.60 -14.13
N ARG A 158 16.55 -3.72 -13.40
CA ARG A 158 16.91 -2.36 -13.85
C ARG A 158 15.68 -1.58 -14.35
N ARG A 159 14.59 -1.66 -13.60
CA ARG A 159 13.35 -0.90 -13.84
C ARG A 159 13.21 0.21 -12.80
N PRO A 160 12.74 1.41 -13.17
CA PRO A 160 12.39 2.43 -12.17
C PRO A 160 11.19 1.96 -11.35
N ASN A 161 11.24 2.22 -10.04
CA ASN A 161 10.12 2.04 -9.12
C ASN A 161 9.64 3.41 -8.65
N VAL A 162 8.44 3.81 -9.09
CA VAL A 162 7.78 5.06 -8.70
C VAL A 162 7.00 4.81 -7.42
N TYR A 163 7.64 5.17 -6.30
CA TYR A 163 7.17 4.89 -4.96
C TYR A 163 6.16 5.92 -4.47
N GLY A 164 5.12 5.43 -3.79
CA GLY A 164 4.18 6.23 -3.03
C GLY A 164 3.93 5.60 -1.66
N SER A 165 3.77 6.43 -0.63
CA SER A 165 3.25 5.99 0.66
C SER A 165 2.46 7.07 1.34
N VAL A 166 1.56 6.65 2.23
CA VAL A 166 0.70 7.52 3.02
C VAL A 166 0.55 6.95 4.41
N PHE A 167 0.41 7.84 5.39
CA PHE A 167 0.18 7.51 6.78
C PHE A 167 -0.58 8.68 7.44
N ARG A 168 -1.82 8.44 7.88
CA ARG A 168 -2.68 9.48 8.49
C ARG A 168 -2.85 10.71 7.59
N PHE A 169 -2.08 11.77 7.86
CA PHE A 169 -2.08 13.06 7.16
C PHE A 169 -0.77 13.33 6.39
N GLU A 170 0.14 12.37 6.32
CA GLU A 170 1.44 12.50 5.68
C GLU A 170 1.56 11.57 4.48
N GLY A 171 2.06 12.11 3.37
CA GLY A 171 2.33 11.36 2.15
C GLY A 171 3.77 11.55 1.70
N GLN A 172 4.30 10.55 1.01
CA GLN A 172 5.65 10.58 0.45
C GLN A 172 5.69 9.98 -0.94
N THR A 173 6.55 10.51 -1.80
CA THR A 173 6.83 9.94 -3.12
C THR A 173 8.26 10.22 -3.56
N THR A 174 8.83 9.28 -4.30
CA THR A 174 10.17 9.36 -4.91
C THR A 174 10.25 8.38 -6.07
N VAL A 175 11.31 8.48 -6.88
CA VAL A 175 11.63 7.46 -7.89
C VAL A 175 12.90 6.71 -7.47
N PHE A 176 12.76 5.43 -7.19
CA PHE A 176 13.90 4.55 -6.95
C PHE A 176 14.39 3.95 -8.26
N ALA A 177 15.59 4.35 -8.68
CA ALA A 177 16.18 3.87 -9.93
C ALA A 177 17.72 3.88 -9.85
N PRO A 178 18.35 2.90 -9.17
CA PRO A 178 19.81 2.88 -9.05
C PRO A 178 20.56 2.82 -10.37
N HIS A 179 20.01 2.12 -11.35
CA HIS A 179 20.54 2.04 -12.71
C HIS A 179 20.53 3.39 -13.45
N LEU A 180 19.81 4.39 -12.93
CA LEU A 180 19.78 5.78 -13.43
C LEU A 180 20.55 6.76 -12.52
N GLY A 181 21.37 6.23 -11.59
CA GLY A 181 22.19 7.02 -10.67
C GLY A 181 21.52 7.38 -9.34
N GLY A 182 20.30 6.87 -9.07
CA GLY A 182 19.57 7.12 -7.84
C GLY A 182 19.85 6.13 -6.69
N PRO A 183 19.20 6.34 -5.53
CA PRO A 183 19.11 5.35 -4.46
C PRO A 183 18.05 4.28 -4.78
N CYS A 184 18.06 3.18 -4.02
CA CYS A 184 16.93 2.25 -3.92
C CYS A 184 16.18 2.48 -2.60
N TYR A 185 15.04 1.83 -2.40
CA TYR A 185 14.25 1.90 -1.16
C TYR A 185 15.08 1.54 0.07
N ARG A 186 15.97 0.54 -0.03
CA ARG A 186 16.87 0.14 1.06
C ARG A 186 17.93 1.16 1.43
N CYS A 187 18.28 2.08 0.53
CA CYS A 187 19.14 3.21 0.91
C CYS A 187 18.41 4.19 1.86
N LEU A 188 17.07 4.20 1.83
CA LEU A 188 16.26 5.00 2.75
C LEU A 188 15.87 4.20 4.01
N PHE A 189 15.46 2.94 3.83
CA PHE A 189 15.07 2.02 4.90
C PHE A 189 15.82 0.69 4.74
N PRO A 190 17.00 0.52 5.39
CA PRO A 190 17.86 -0.64 5.15
C PRO A 190 17.20 -1.99 5.42
N GLU A 191 16.46 -2.06 6.52
CA GLU A 191 15.82 -3.28 7.03
C GLU A 191 14.31 -3.08 7.22
N PRO A 192 13.50 -4.11 6.89
CA PRO A 192 12.08 -4.05 7.14
C PRO A 192 11.79 -3.89 8.64
N PRO A 193 10.76 -3.10 9.00
CA PRO A 193 10.37 -2.98 10.39
C PRO A 193 9.87 -4.34 10.93
N PRO A 194 10.03 -4.62 12.24
CA PRO A 194 9.54 -5.86 12.83
C PRO A 194 8.02 -6.09 12.61
N PRO A 195 7.58 -7.36 12.52
CA PRO A 195 6.22 -7.88 12.26
C PRO A 195 4.94 -7.24 12.79
N ASP A 196 4.86 -6.02 13.24
CA ASP A 196 3.74 -5.51 14.05
C ASP A 196 3.99 -4.06 14.45
N SER A 197 5.24 -3.62 14.36
CA SER A 197 5.71 -2.33 14.84
C SER A 197 5.14 -1.10 14.12
N VAL A 198 4.56 -1.26 12.92
CA VAL A 198 4.01 -0.15 12.14
C VAL A 198 2.65 -0.53 11.55
N PRO A 199 1.56 0.21 11.88
CA PRO A 199 0.25 -0.08 11.36
C PRO A 199 0.12 0.31 9.87
N ASN A 200 -0.64 -0.48 9.11
CA ASN A 200 -0.98 -0.19 7.72
C ASN A 200 -2.10 0.87 7.60
N CYS A 201 -2.48 1.25 6.37
CA CYS A 201 -3.48 2.29 6.13
C CYS A 201 -4.86 1.96 6.72
N ALA A 202 -5.27 0.69 6.70
CA ALA A 202 -6.53 0.24 7.28
C ALA A 202 -6.50 0.35 8.82
N GLN A 203 -5.34 0.11 9.44
CA GLN A 203 -5.18 0.15 10.90
C GLN A 203 -4.96 1.57 11.46
N ALA A 204 -4.18 2.40 10.76
CA ALA A 204 -3.80 3.73 11.24
C ALA A 204 -4.84 4.81 10.90
N GLY A 205 -5.75 4.51 9.97
CA GLY A 205 -6.58 5.49 9.28
C GLY A 205 -5.77 6.33 8.28
N VAL A 206 -6.42 6.75 7.20
CA VAL A 206 -5.84 7.64 6.20
C VAL A 206 -6.89 8.62 5.69
N LEU A 207 -6.52 9.90 5.60
CA LEU A 207 -7.37 10.90 4.99
C LEU A 207 -7.56 10.56 3.51
N GLY A 208 -8.79 10.27 3.05
CA GLY A 208 -9.05 9.68 1.73
C GLY A 208 -8.49 10.43 0.52
N VAL A 209 -8.37 11.75 0.59
CA VAL A 209 -7.77 12.58 -0.46
C VAL A 209 -6.24 12.42 -0.58
N LEU A 210 -5.57 11.98 0.49
CA LEU A 210 -4.12 11.91 0.56
C LEU A 210 -3.52 10.87 -0.39
N PRO A 211 -4.01 9.62 -0.46
CA PRO A 211 -3.65 8.68 -1.52
C PRO A 211 -3.90 9.27 -2.93
N GLY A 212 -4.99 10.03 -3.10
CA GLY A 212 -5.29 10.81 -4.31
C GLY A 212 -4.12 11.69 -4.76
N ILE A 213 -3.65 12.55 -3.85
CA ILE A 213 -2.55 13.49 -4.11
C ILE A 213 -1.25 12.74 -4.44
N ILE A 214 -0.88 11.74 -3.63
CA ILE A 214 0.37 11.00 -3.82
C ILE A 214 0.33 10.17 -5.10
N GLY A 215 -0.78 9.50 -5.41
CA GLY A 215 -0.90 8.72 -6.64
C GLY A 215 -0.91 9.59 -7.90
N MET A 216 -1.45 10.81 -7.86
CA MET A 216 -1.28 11.78 -8.96
C MET A 216 0.19 12.19 -9.13
N LEU A 217 0.95 12.37 -8.05
CA LEU A 217 2.39 12.64 -8.13
C LEU A 217 3.15 11.43 -8.71
N GLN A 218 2.76 10.20 -8.36
CA GLN A 218 3.31 8.99 -9.00
C GLN A 218 3.02 8.99 -10.51
N ALA A 219 1.82 9.36 -10.95
CA ALA A 219 1.51 9.48 -12.37
C ALA A 219 2.38 10.54 -13.07
N ILE A 220 2.59 11.70 -12.44
CA ILE A 220 3.48 12.76 -12.96
C ILE A 220 4.90 12.24 -13.14
N GLU A 221 5.48 11.57 -12.13
CA GLU A 221 6.83 11.01 -12.23
C GLU A 221 6.93 9.94 -13.33
N THR A 222 5.90 9.09 -13.44
CA THR A 222 5.83 8.04 -14.47
C THR A 222 5.81 8.66 -15.87
N ILE A 223 4.99 9.69 -16.11
CA ILE A 223 4.94 10.41 -17.39
C ILE A 223 6.29 11.08 -17.68
N LYS A 224 6.93 11.73 -16.70
CA LYS A 224 8.25 12.35 -16.89
C LYS A 224 9.32 11.34 -17.30
N LEU A 225 9.33 10.15 -16.70
CA LEU A 225 10.24 9.07 -17.06
C LEU A 225 9.99 8.57 -18.49
N ILE A 226 8.73 8.32 -18.84
CA ILE A 226 8.32 7.80 -20.15
C ILE A 226 8.59 8.81 -21.27
N VAL A 227 8.22 10.07 -21.08
CA VAL A 227 8.39 11.10 -22.11
C VAL A 227 9.85 11.58 -22.16
N GLY A 228 10.57 11.52 -21.04
CA GLY A 228 11.97 11.95 -20.92
C GLY A 228 12.10 13.46 -20.66
N ILE A 229 11.21 14.03 -19.85
CA ILE A 229 11.10 15.48 -19.63
C ILE A 229 11.26 15.86 -18.15
N GLY A 230 11.61 17.13 -17.94
CA GLY A 230 11.71 17.73 -16.62
C GLY A 230 12.75 17.07 -15.70
N GLU A 231 12.58 17.32 -14.41
CA GLU A 231 13.42 16.76 -13.36
C GLU A 231 12.62 15.79 -12.53
N THR A 232 13.01 14.51 -12.56
CA THR A 232 12.36 13.44 -11.81
C THR A 232 12.74 13.49 -10.34
N LEU A 233 11.99 12.79 -9.49
CA LEU A 233 12.28 12.61 -8.07
C LEU A 233 13.37 11.54 -7.81
N VAL A 234 14.18 11.20 -8.82
CA VAL A 234 15.34 10.34 -8.61
C VAL A 234 16.33 11.05 -7.68
N GLY A 235 16.64 10.45 -6.53
CA GLY A 235 17.51 11.03 -5.51
C GLY A 235 16.84 12.12 -4.65
N ARG A 236 15.52 12.26 -4.72
CA ARG A 236 14.77 13.30 -4.00
C ARG A 236 13.46 12.73 -3.45
N LEU A 237 13.29 12.79 -2.14
CA LEU A 237 12.05 12.38 -1.47
C LEU A 237 11.16 13.61 -1.29
N LEU A 238 9.98 13.58 -1.92
CA LEU A 238 8.95 14.58 -1.70
C LEU A 238 8.05 14.12 -0.54
N HIS A 239 8.02 14.91 0.52
CA HIS A 239 7.11 14.74 1.67
C HIS A 239 5.99 15.78 1.59
N PHE A 240 4.76 15.34 1.83
CA PHE A 240 3.57 16.18 1.87
C PHE A 240 2.89 16.04 3.23
N ASN A 241 2.71 17.16 3.93
CA ASN A 241 1.92 17.25 5.16
C ASN A 241 0.57 17.91 4.85
N ALA A 242 -0.52 17.14 4.94
CA ALA A 242 -1.86 17.60 4.58
C ALA A 242 -2.43 18.62 5.57
N LEU A 243 -2.11 18.50 6.87
CA LEU A 243 -2.59 19.44 7.90
C LEU A 243 -2.09 20.87 7.67
N LYS A 244 -0.88 21.01 7.09
CA LYS A 244 -0.27 22.30 6.78
C LYS A 244 -0.29 22.64 5.30
N VAL A 245 -0.79 21.74 4.45
CA VAL A 245 -0.70 21.78 2.99
C VAL A 245 0.72 22.17 2.54
N LYS A 246 1.73 21.48 3.09
CA LYS A 246 3.15 21.81 2.88
C LYS A 246 3.90 20.68 2.22
N PHE A 247 4.57 20.99 1.12
CA PHE A 247 5.55 20.13 0.47
C PHE A 247 6.96 20.41 1.01
N ARG A 248 7.75 19.35 1.20
CA ARG A 248 9.17 19.43 1.52
C ARG A 248 9.93 18.43 0.67
N GLU A 249 10.99 18.89 0.04
CA GLU A 249 11.91 18.03 -0.70
C GLU A 249 13.12 17.72 0.16
N LEU A 250 13.48 16.44 0.24
CA LEU A 250 14.63 15.94 0.97
C LEU A 250 15.58 15.26 -0.01
N ASN A 251 16.88 15.57 0.08
CA ASN A 251 17.89 14.90 -0.75
C ASN A 251 18.12 13.48 -0.23
N LEU A 252 17.99 12.49 -1.13
CA LEU A 252 18.22 11.09 -0.83
C LEU A 252 19.46 10.59 -1.58
N ARG A 253 20.44 10.09 -0.82
CA ARG A 253 21.71 9.60 -1.37
C ARG A 253 21.70 8.08 -1.46
N ARG A 254 22.36 7.56 -2.48
CA ARG A 254 22.68 6.13 -2.55
C ARG A 254 23.65 5.79 -1.43
N ASP A 255 23.37 4.70 -0.73
CA ASP A 255 24.24 4.14 0.29
C ASP A 255 25.22 3.14 -0.37
N PRO A 256 26.56 3.36 -0.29
CA PRO A 256 27.55 2.40 -0.78
C PRO A 256 27.47 1.02 -0.11
N GLY A 257 27.00 0.97 1.14
CA GLY A 257 26.80 -0.26 1.91
C GLY A 257 25.45 -0.96 1.70
N CYS A 258 24.61 -0.44 0.81
CA CYS A 258 23.28 -0.99 0.59
C CYS A 258 23.35 -2.47 0.15
N PRO A 259 22.60 -3.39 0.80
CA PRO A 259 22.70 -4.83 0.52
C PRO A 259 22.14 -5.23 -0.86
N VAL A 260 21.49 -4.32 -1.58
CA VAL A 260 20.87 -4.57 -2.89
C VAL A 260 21.53 -3.78 -4.01
N CYS A 261 21.81 -2.49 -3.79
CA CYS A 261 22.39 -1.62 -4.81
C CYS A 261 23.73 -0.98 -4.40
N GLY A 262 24.37 -1.44 -3.33
CA GLY A 262 25.68 -0.98 -2.90
C GLY A 262 26.82 -1.44 -3.81
N GLU A 263 28.06 -1.23 -3.36
CA GLU A 263 29.27 -1.69 -4.07
C GLU A 263 29.49 -3.20 -3.91
N ASN A 264 29.07 -3.76 -2.75
CA ASN A 264 29.16 -5.17 -2.43
C ASN A 264 27.76 -5.69 -2.01
N PRO A 265 26.82 -5.88 -2.96
CA PRO A 265 25.48 -6.36 -2.63
C PRO A 265 25.52 -7.77 -2.03
N THR A 266 24.57 -8.07 -1.16
CA THR A 266 24.40 -9.37 -0.48
C THR A 266 23.07 -10.04 -0.79
N ILE A 267 22.10 -9.29 -1.32
CA ILE A 267 20.78 -9.78 -1.73
C ILE A 267 20.73 -9.77 -3.27
N PHE A 268 20.53 -10.95 -3.87
CA PHE A 268 20.54 -11.16 -5.32
C PHE A 268 19.27 -11.76 -5.89
N SER A 269 18.32 -12.12 -5.04
CA SER A 269 17.05 -12.75 -5.41
C SER A 269 15.91 -12.22 -4.55
N PRO A 270 14.66 -12.32 -5.02
CA PRO A 270 13.49 -12.05 -4.19
C PRO A 270 13.55 -12.86 -2.89
N ILE A 271 13.21 -12.23 -1.77
CA ILE A 271 13.07 -12.87 -0.46
C ILE A 271 11.59 -12.93 -0.14
N ASP A 272 11.14 -13.98 0.55
CA ASP A 272 9.80 -14.02 1.11
C ASP A 272 9.73 -13.14 2.37
N TYR A 273 9.31 -11.89 2.17
CA TYR A 273 9.28 -10.89 3.23
C TYR A 273 8.20 -11.16 4.27
N GLU A 274 7.19 -11.98 4.00
CA GLU A 274 6.21 -12.36 5.02
C GLU A 274 6.83 -13.31 6.04
N GLN A 275 7.72 -14.19 5.59
CA GLN A 275 8.48 -15.07 6.47
C GLN A 275 9.58 -14.31 7.22
N PHE A 276 10.16 -13.26 6.63
CA PHE A 276 11.17 -12.45 7.31
C PHE A 276 10.56 -11.45 8.31
N CYS A 277 9.45 -10.81 7.92
CA CYS A 277 8.64 -9.96 8.77
C CYS A 277 7.67 -10.75 9.64
N GLY A 278 7.73 -12.09 9.70
CA GLY A 278 6.92 -12.94 10.59
C GLY A 278 7.75 -14.00 11.33
N GLY A 279 9.04 -14.11 11.01
CA GLY A 279 9.92 -15.20 11.42
C GLY A 279 10.97 -14.79 12.43
N ARG A 280 10.53 -14.47 13.64
CA ARG A 280 11.22 -14.98 14.83
C ARG A 280 10.20 -15.86 15.53
N ASN A 281 10.58 -17.09 15.88
CA ASN A 281 9.75 -18.03 16.64
C ASN A 281 9.08 -17.31 17.82
N GLU A 282 7.85 -16.86 17.63
CA GLU A 282 7.01 -16.29 18.67
C GLU A 282 6.13 -17.43 19.17
N GLU A 283 6.10 -17.61 20.49
CA GLU A 283 5.12 -18.50 21.11
C GLU A 283 3.72 -18.10 20.64
N ALA A 284 2.94 -19.08 20.18
CA ALA A 284 1.60 -18.82 19.68
C ALA A 284 0.78 -18.07 20.73
N ILE A 285 0.28 -16.88 20.37
CA ILE A 285 -0.57 -16.09 21.25
C ILE A 285 -1.89 -16.84 21.40
N PRO A 286 -2.35 -17.12 22.64
CA PRO A 286 -3.67 -17.72 22.83
C PRO A 286 -4.75 -16.81 22.25
N THR A 287 -5.64 -17.38 21.45
CA THR A 287 -6.71 -16.66 20.79
C THR A 287 -8.08 -17.08 21.32
N MET A 288 -9.08 -16.23 21.10
CA MET A 288 -10.48 -16.52 21.37
C MET A 288 -11.34 -15.99 20.22
N SER A 289 -12.25 -16.81 19.71
CA SER A 289 -13.16 -16.40 18.64
C SER A 289 -14.31 -15.51 19.17
N ALA A 290 -14.93 -14.71 18.30
CA ALA A 290 -16.08 -13.89 18.69
C ALA A 290 -17.27 -14.73 19.26
N PRO A 291 -17.63 -15.90 18.70
CA PRO A 291 -18.64 -16.77 19.28
C PRO A 291 -18.28 -17.36 20.66
N GLU A 292 -17.00 -17.61 20.92
CA GLU A 292 -16.53 -18.04 22.25
C GLU A 292 -16.66 -16.92 23.28
N LEU A 293 -16.23 -15.71 22.92
CA LEU A 293 -16.39 -14.53 23.76
C LEU A 293 -17.87 -14.28 24.09
N LYS A 294 -18.75 -14.36 23.08
CA LYS A 294 -20.20 -14.19 23.28
C LYS A 294 -20.79 -15.25 24.22
N ARG A 295 -20.41 -16.52 24.07
CA ARG A 295 -20.83 -17.59 25.00
C ARG A 295 -20.40 -17.31 26.43
N LYS A 296 -19.17 -16.83 26.65
CA LYS A 296 -18.69 -16.44 27.99
C LYS A 296 -19.47 -15.27 28.58
N MET A 297 -19.80 -14.28 27.75
CA MET A 297 -20.64 -13.15 28.15
C MET A 297 -22.05 -13.61 28.56
N ASP A 298 -22.67 -14.46 27.74
CA ASP A 298 -24.03 -14.97 28.00
C ASP A 298 -24.09 -15.89 29.22
N ALA A 299 -23.01 -16.63 29.49
CA ALA A 299 -22.85 -17.46 30.68
C ALA A 299 -22.46 -16.67 31.94
N CYS A 300 -22.27 -15.35 31.85
CA CYS A 300 -21.79 -14.48 32.93
C CYS A 300 -20.48 -15.00 33.57
N GLU A 301 -19.59 -15.59 32.77
CA GLU A 301 -18.29 -16.04 33.27
C GLU A 301 -17.44 -14.83 33.68
N PRO A 302 -16.60 -14.94 34.73
CA PRO A 302 -15.75 -13.84 35.14
C PRO A 302 -14.55 -13.69 34.19
N PHE A 303 -14.49 -12.57 33.46
CA PHE A 303 -13.34 -12.16 32.64
C PHE A 303 -13.28 -10.63 32.51
N GLU A 304 -12.16 -10.10 32.02
CA GLU A 304 -12.02 -8.69 31.63
C GLU A 304 -11.95 -8.59 30.10
N LEU A 305 -12.73 -7.69 29.51
CA LEU A 305 -12.64 -7.35 28.09
C LEU A 305 -11.92 -6.01 27.95
N ILE A 306 -10.76 -5.99 27.29
CA ILE A 306 -9.94 -4.80 27.12
C ILE A 306 -9.94 -4.39 25.66
N ASP A 307 -10.32 -3.15 25.42
CA ASP A 307 -10.26 -2.52 24.11
C ASP A 307 -8.99 -1.68 24.00
N VAL A 308 -8.10 -2.05 23.07
CA VAL A 308 -6.82 -1.35 22.86
C VAL A 308 -6.83 -0.39 21.69
N ARG A 309 -8.01 -0.06 21.18
CA ARG A 309 -8.21 0.98 20.15
C ARG A 309 -8.08 2.38 20.76
N GLU A 310 -8.08 3.38 19.90
CA GLU A 310 -8.05 4.78 20.32
C GLU A 310 -9.43 5.25 20.81
N PRO A 311 -9.53 6.31 21.64
CA PRO A 311 -10.82 6.80 22.14
C PRO A 311 -11.83 7.14 21.04
N PHE A 312 -11.38 7.73 19.92
CA PHE A 312 -12.26 8.06 18.80
C PHE A 312 -12.80 6.82 18.08
N GLU A 313 -12.05 5.71 18.06
CA GLU A 313 -12.51 4.42 17.51
C GLU A 313 -13.56 3.77 18.42
N TYR A 314 -13.40 3.94 19.74
CA TYR A 314 -14.33 3.44 20.76
C TYR A 314 -15.67 4.21 20.77
N GLU A 315 -15.63 5.50 20.42
CA GLU A 315 -16.83 6.32 20.25
C GLU A 315 -17.68 5.89 19.05
N ILE A 316 -17.05 5.40 17.98
CA ILE A 316 -17.75 4.94 16.76
C ILE A 316 -18.49 3.62 17.01
N ALA A 317 -17.82 2.65 17.63
CA ALA A 317 -18.35 1.32 17.88
C ALA A 317 -17.66 0.70 19.09
N ARG A 318 -18.37 -0.08 19.90
CA ARG A 318 -17.80 -0.78 21.07
C ARG A 318 -18.53 -2.10 21.33
N ILE A 319 -17.82 -3.04 21.95
CA ILE A 319 -18.43 -4.25 22.51
C ILE A 319 -18.84 -3.92 23.94
N ASP A 320 -20.08 -4.20 24.32
CA ASP A 320 -20.56 -3.91 25.67
C ASP A 320 -19.73 -4.65 26.74
N GLY A 321 -19.37 -3.94 27.80
CA GLY A 321 -18.50 -4.46 28.86
C GLY A 321 -17.00 -4.32 28.59
N ALA A 322 -16.59 -3.85 27.41
CA ALA A 322 -15.20 -3.56 27.12
C ALA A 322 -14.69 -2.32 27.89
N LYS A 323 -13.50 -2.43 28.47
CA LYS A 323 -12.78 -1.33 29.10
C LYS A 323 -11.73 -0.79 28.14
N LEU A 324 -11.82 0.50 27.82
CA LEU A 324 -10.87 1.17 26.93
C LEU A 324 -9.53 1.44 27.62
N ILE A 325 -8.46 0.85 27.09
CA ILE A 325 -7.06 1.12 27.43
C ILE A 325 -6.25 1.11 26.13
N PRO A 326 -6.02 2.27 25.48
CA PRO A 326 -5.31 2.34 24.21
C PRO A 326 -3.96 1.63 24.25
N LEU A 327 -3.55 0.99 23.15
CA LEU A 327 -2.30 0.23 23.08
C LEU A 327 -1.08 1.04 23.55
N GLY A 328 -1.03 2.34 23.24
CA GLY A 328 0.05 3.23 23.67
C GLY A 328 0.12 3.47 25.18
N GLU A 329 -1.00 3.34 25.89
CA GLU A 329 -1.12 3.58 27.33
C GLU A 329 -1.06 2.28 28.15
N ILE A 330 -1.24 1.12 27.51
CA ILE A 330 -1.43 -0.16 28.21
C ILE A 330 -0.25 -0.52 29.12
N ALA A 331 0.97 -0.15 28.74
CA ALA A 331 2.18 -0.42 29.51
C ALA A 331 2.22 0.33 30.85
N GLU A 332 1.66 1.54 30.88
CA GLU A 332 1.60 2.43 32.04
C GLU A 332 0.35 2.16 32.89
N ARG A 333 -0.73 1.70 32.24
CA ARG A 333 -2.03 1.40 32.86
C ARG A 333 -2.20 -0.08 33.23
N VAL A 334 -1.11 -0.86 33.24
CA VAL A 334 -1.11 -2.28 33.66
C VAL A 334 -1.72 -2.52 35.05
N ASN A 335 -1.60 -1.55 35.96
CA ASN A 335 -2.15 -1.66 37.33
C ASN A 335 -3.68 -1.63 37.36
N GLU A 336 -4.33 -1.27 36.26
CA GLU A 336 -5.78 -1.28 36.12
C GLU A 336 -6.36 -2.63 35.72
N LEU A 337 -5.51 -3.62 35.42
CA LEU A 337 -5.87 -4.95 34.95
C LEU A 337 -5.81 -5.97 36.11
N GLN A 338 -6.77 -6.88 36.16
CA GLN A 338 -6.80 -7.93 37.18
C GLN A 338 -6.04 -9.17 36.73
N ARG A 339 -4.93 -9.48 37.41
CA ARG A 339 -4.02 -10.59 37.04
C ARG A 339 -4.65 -11.97 37.21
N GLU A 340 -5.62 -12.08 38.11
CA GLU A 340 -6.26 -13.34 38.48
C GLU A 340 -7.40 -13.72 37.53
N ARG A 341 -7.88 -12.79 36.69
CA ARG A 341 -8.98 -13.03 35.75
C ARG A 341 -8.46 -13.31 34.34
N PRO A 342 -9.18 -14.11 33.53
CA PRO A 342 -8.97 -14.14 32.09
C PRO A 342 -9.15 -12.74 31.50
N ILE A 343 -8.21 -12.28 30.69
CA ILE A 343 -8.27 -11.00 30.00
C ILE A 343 -8.36 -11.29 28.50
N VAL A 344 -9.45 -10.85 27.88
CA VAL A 344 -9.64 -10.88 26.44
C VAL A 344 -9.33 -9.49 25.92
N VAL A 345 -8.32 -9.38 25.07
CA VAL A 345 -7.90 -8.12 24.47
C VAL A 345 -8.40 -8.08 23.04
N HIS A 346 -9.05 -6.99 22.64
CA HIS A 346 -9.48 -6.80 21.27
C HIS A 346 -9.04 -5.43 20.73
N CYS A 347 -8.86 -5.38 19.42
CA CYS A 347 -8.73 -4.13 18.70
C CYS A 347 -9.71 -4.11 17.51
N HIS A 348 -9.39 -3.37 16.45
CA HIS A 348 -10.18 -3.37 15.22
C HIS A 348 -10.18 -4.76 14.53
N SER A 349 -9.00 -5.30 14.22
CA SER A 349 -8.85 -6.54 13.41
C SER A 349 -8.03 -7.69 14.05
N GLY A 350 -7.68 -7.60 15.34
CA GLY A 350 -6.91 -8.63 16.06
C GLY A 350 -5.38 -8.43 16.10
N GLN A 351 -4.83 -7.44 15.39
CA GLN A 351 -3.37 -7.21 15.29
C GLN A 351 -2.80 -6.38 16.45
N ARG A 352 -3.39 -5.21 16.75
CA ARG A 352 -2.97 -4.38 17.90
C ARG A 352 -3.21 -5.11 19.23
N SER A 353 -4.26 -5.90 19.32
CA SER A 353 -4.54 -6.72 20.50
C SER A 353 -3.53 -7.86 20.68
N ALA A 354 -3.02 -8.47 19.59
CA ALA A 354 -1.91 -9.40 19.68
C ALA A 354 -0.66 -8.75 20.31
N GLN A 355 -0.33 -7.52 19.90
CA GLN A 355 0.80 -6.77 20.46
C GLN A 355 0.60 -6.44 21.94
N ALA A 356 -0.61 -6.00 22.31
CA ALA A 356 -0.98 -5.78 23.70
C ALA A 356 -0.83 -7.05 24.53
N VAL A 357 -1.29 -8.20 24.03
CA VAL A 357 -1.13 -9.49 24.70
C VAL A 357 0.35 -9.81 24.92
N ARG A 358 1.22 -9.67 23.91
CA ARG A 358 2.67 -9.90 24.09
C ARG A 358 3.28 -8.99 25.14
N LEU A 359 2.91 -7.70 25.15
CA LEU A 359 3.41 -6.75 26.15
C LEU A 359 2.98 -7.15 27.57
N LEU A 360 1.72 -7.58 27.73
CA LEU A 360 1.21 -8.03 29.01
C LEU A 360 1.86 -9.36 29.45
N GLN A 361 2.12 -10.29 28.53
CA GLN A 361 2.87 -11.53 28.81
C GLN A 361 4.27 -11.22 29.37
N GLN A 362 4.99 -10.27 28.75
CA GLN A 362 6.30 -9.82 29.23
C GLN A 362 6.24 -9.16 30.64
N ARG A 363 5.07 -8.69 31.05
CA ARG A 363 4.81 -8.12 32.38
C ARG A 363 4.26 -9.16 33.38
N GLY A 364 4.24 -10.44 33.01
CA GLY A 364 3.88 -11.56 33.89
C GLY A 364 2.40 -11.91 33.93
N PHE A 365 1.59 -11.44 32.99
CA PHE A 365 0.21 -11.88 32.84
C PHE A 365 0.15 -13.23 32.09
N ALA A 366 -0.62 -14.20 32.60
CA ALA A 366 -0.67 -15.55 32.05
C ALA A 366 -1.99 -15.89 31.32
N ASN A 367 -3.13 -15.35 31.78
CA ASN A 367 -4.46 -15.67 31.25
C ASN A 367 -4.93 -14.64 30.21
N LEU A 368 -4.19 -14.51 29.12
CA LEU A 368 -4.45 -13.52 28.08
C LEU A 368 -4.95 -14.18 26.80
N TYR A 369 -5.97 -13.58 26.18
CA TYR A 369 -6.51 -14.02 24.90
C TYR A 369 -6.60 -12.85 23.93
N ASN A 370 -6.18 -13.06 22.69
CA ASN A 370 -6.44 -12.13 21.59
C ASN A 370 -7.78 -12.46 20.92
N LEU A 371 -8.69 -11.49 20.79
CA LEU A 371 -9.95 -11.69 20.06
C LEU A 371 -9.67 -11.80 18.55
N GLU A 372 -9.93 -12.98 17.97
CA GLU A 372 -9.69 -13.25 16.55
C GLU A 372 -10.56 -12.35 15.67
N GLY A 373 -9.92 -11.66 14.72
CA GLY A 373 -10.59 -10.71 13.82
C GLY A 373 -11.13 -9.44 14.50
N GLY A 374 -10.87 -9.24 15.79
CA GLY A 374 -11.23 -8.03 16.53
C GLY A 374 -12.74 -7.71 16.53
N ILE A 375 -13.07 -6.43 16.56
CA ILE A 375 -14.47 -5.96 16.55
C ILE A 375 -15.16 -6.18 15.21
N ASP A 376 -14.42 -6.28 14.10
CA ASP A 376 -15.02 -6.57 12.80
C ASP A 376 -15.62 -7.98 12.78
N ALA A 377 -14.89 -8.97 13.30
CA ALA A 377 -15.42 -10.32 13.45
C ALA A 377 -16.61 -10.38 14.42
N TRP A 378 -16.62 -9.54 15.46
CA TRP A 378 -17.79 -9.39 16.33
C TRP A 378 -19.01 -8.86 15.58
N SER A 379 -18.82 -7.81 14.78
CA SER A 379 -19.87 -7.24 13.93
C SER A 379 -20.41 -8.27 12.94
N ASP A 380 -19.52 -9.03 12.30
CA ASP A 380 -19.91 -10.04 11.30
C ASP A 380 -20.63 -11.25 11.88
N GLN A 381 -20.20 -11.72 13.05
CA GLN A 381 -20.60 -13.04 13.55
C GLN A 381 -21.59 -12.98 14.72
N ILE A 382 -21.62 -11.88 15.47
CA ILE A 382 -22.36 -11.78 16.74
C ILE A 382 -23.39 -10.67 16.72
N ASP A 383 -22.99 -9.46 16.39
CA ASP A 383 -23.87 -8.29 16.45
C ASP A 383 -23.67 -7.36 15.23
N PRO A 384 -24.45 -7.59 14.15
CA PRO A 384 -24.41 -6.75 12.96
C PRO A 384 -24.81 -5.28 13.20
N SER A 385 -25.36 -4.93 14.37
CA SER A 385 -25.67 -3.54 14.72
C SER A 385 -24.43 -2.74 15.12
N VAL A 386 -23.34 -3.41 15.50
CA VAL A 386 -22.04 -2.78 15.77
C VAL A 386 -21.45 -2.31 14.44
N PRO A 387 -21.27 -0.99 14.22
CA PRO A 387 -20.76 -0.48 12.95
C PRO A 387 -19.31 -0.93 12.69
N LYS A 388 -19.02 -1.32 11.45
CA LYS A 388 -17.65 -1.40 10.92
C LYS A 388 -17.25 -0.04 10.36
N TYR A 389 -15.97 0.31 10.44
CA TYR A 389 -15.45 1.60 10.00
C TYR A 389 -14.10 1.50 9.31
#